data_AF-A0A850BBF0-F1
#
_entry.id   AF-A0A850BBF0-F1
#
_cell.length_a   1.000
_cell.length_b   1.000
_cell.length_c   1.000
_cell.angle_alpha   90.00
_cell.angle_beta   90.00
_cell.angle_gamma   90.00
#
_symmetry.space_group_name_H-M   'P 1'
#
loop_
_entity.id
_entity.type
_entity.pdbx_description
1 polymer ?
#
loop_
_entity_poly.entity_id
_entity_poly.type
_entity_poly.pdbx_seq_one_letter_code
_entity_poly.pdbx_strand_id
1 'polypeptide(L)'
;MATVIEGRAPGAYIEHVFKQTDAPFLTGVPAFIGLVGTSSNVGKSAESDLFSAGPVVQLDKRRHAELESSSSFAWGGGALGLAVRGFFENGGSLCFVVDPRLGNLTTALDALDATEDFDLLCAPDIATSNAADMLAKQAQIADYCKKRGGSFALLDSIGAPALIPEITTAALMSHRDGLVKALSVYDANVCAALYGPWLCVREGCRICGGTGLISGSECAICRGTGAGFVPPCGHVAGIIARTDANAGVHKAPANERVDGAVDIRLRIDDATQAAINPKGGAWLNVIRAFPGRGIRVWGARTLSSDPEWTQVSVRRLLLTIGRRLERLAQTVAFEPNNFALWIRINRQVTDYLQGLFAGGAFKGSTPSEAFFVKCDGELNTPEVRQAGKVITEVGVAPTKPNEFIVVRLIGGAQESSAGAAT
;
A
#
# COMPACT_ATOMS: atom_id res chain seq x y z
N MET A 1 -26.43 6.16 27.28
CA MET A 1 -27.72 6.39 27.96
C MET A 1 -27.61 5.81 29.36
N ALA A 2 -27.63 6.65 30.39
CA ALA A 2 -27.63 6.18 31.77
C ALA A 2 -29.02 5.64 32.11
N THR A 3 -29.13 4.33 32.26
CA THR A 3 -30.36 3.69 32.73
C THR A 3 -30.52 4.04 34.21
N VAL A 4 -31.58 4.78 34.54
CA VAL A 4 -32.00 5.01 35.92
C VAL A 4 -32.37 3.65 36.52
N ILE A 5 -31.64 3.20 37.54
CA ILE A 5 -31.93 1.93 38.24
C ILE A 5 -32.78 2.27 39.47
N GLU A 6 -34.10 2.20 39.32
CA GLU A 6 -35.02 2.15 40.46
C GLU A 6 -34.93 0.78 41.16
N GLY A 7 -34.87 0.79 42.49
CA GLY A 7 -35.29 -0.34 43.33
C GLY A 7 -34.30 -1.50 43.54
N ARG A 8 -33.05 -1.25 43.94
CA ARG A 8 -32.15 -2.32 44.43
C ARG A 8 -31.85 -2.19 45.92
N ALA A 9 -31.89 -3.31 46.63
CA ALA A 9 -31.59 -3.42 48.07
C ALA A 9 -30.09 -3.08 48.35
N PRO A 10 -29.71 -2.66 49.56
CA PRO A 10 -28.31 -2.40 49.88
C PRO A 10 -27.46 -3.68 49.78
N GLY A 11 -26.47 -3.70 48.88
CA GLY A 11 -25.58 -4.83 48.63
C GLY A 11 -24.55 -4.55 47.52
N ALA A 12 -23.53 -5.42 47.38
CA ALA A 12 -22.57 -5.36 46.30
C ALA A 12 -23.12 -6.08 45.05
N TYR A 13 -23.04 -5.43 43.90
CA TYR A 13 -23.54 -5.98 42.63
C TYR A 13 -22.39 -6.16 41.64
N ILE A 14 -22.44 -7.27 40.91
CA ILE A 14 -21.54 -7.52 39.78
C ILE A 14 -22.28 -7.09 38.52
N GLU A 15 -21.75 -6.06 37.85
CA GLU A 15 -22.21 -5.65 36.52
C GLU A 15 -21.20 -6.11 35.48
N HIS A 16 -21.66 -6.95 34.55
CA HIS A 16 -20.86 -7.35 33.40
C HIS A 16 -20.98 -6.28 32.32
N VAL A 17 -20.14 -5.25 32.40
CA VAL A 17 -19.99 -4.26 31.32
C VAL A 17 -19.07 -4.87 30.27
N PHE A 18 -19.64 -5.30 29.15
CA PHE A 18 -18.85 -5.67 27.98
C PHE A 18 -18.26 -4.40 27.38
N LYS A 19 -16.94 -4.22 27.49
CA LYS A 19 -16.24 -3.12 26.83
C LYS A 19 -16.45 -3.28 25.32
N GLN A 20 -17.14 -2.34 24.69
CA GLN A 20 -17.13 -2.21 23.24
C GLN A 20 -15.66 -2.04 22.82
N THR A 21 -15.16 -2.98 22.02
CA THR A 21 -13.81 -2.88 21.48
C THR A 21 -13.88 -1.86 20.36
N ASP A 22 -13.02 -0.84 20.39
CA ASP A 22 -12.90 0.09 19.27
C ASP A 22 -12.67 -0.69 17.98
N ALA A 23 -13.23 -0.22 16.87
CA ALA A 23 -13.00 -0.84 15.57
C ALA A 23 -11.48 -0.95 15.31
N PRO A 24 -11.00 -2.10 14.81
CA PRO A 24 -9.57 -2.31 14.64
C PRO A 24 -9.00 -1.27 13.68
N PHE A 25 -7.87 -0.66 14.06
CA PHE A 25 -7.14 0.26 13.20
C PHE A 25 -6.40 -0.56 12.13
N LEU A 26 -6.99 -0.65 10.94
CA LEU A 26 -6.47 -1.46 9.84
C LEU A 26 -5.41 -0.69 9.02
N THR A 27 -4.42 -1.42 8.55
CA THR A 27 -3.37 -0.95 7.63
C THR A 27 -3.31 -1.87 6.41
N GLY A 28 -2.82 -1.37 5.28
CA GLY A 28 -2.82 -2.10 4.02
C GLY A 28 -4.22 -2.24 3.41
N VAL A 29 -5.08 -1.25 3.62
CA VAL A 29 -6.43 -1.14 3.06
C VAL A 29 -6.38 -0.27 1.80
N PRO A 30 -6.47 -0.85 0.60
CA PRO A 30 -6.43 -0.09 -0.63
C PRO A 30 -7.81 0.47 -1.03
N ALA A 31 -7.77 1.65 -1.63
CA ALA A 31 -8.78 2.12 -2.56
C ALA A 31 -8.35 1.78 -4.00
N PHE A 32 -9.22 1.12 -4.74
CA PHE A 32 -9.03 0.77 -6.15
C PHE A 32 -9.87 1.68 -7.03
N ILE A 33 -9.21 2.37 -7.96
CA ILE A 33 -9.87 3.18 -8.99
C ILE A 33 -9.86 2.39 -10.30
N GLY A 34 -11.04 2.03 -10.78
CA GLY A 34 -11.23 1.59 -12.16
C GLY A 34 -11.54 2.78 -13.05
N LEU A 35 -11.04 2.76 -14.28
CA LEU A 35 -11.37 3.75 -15.31
C LEU A 35 -11.80 2.98 -16.55
N VAL A 36 -13.09 2.70 -16.63
CA VAL A 36 -13.66 2.10 -17.83
C VAL A 36 -14.20 3.25 -18.68
N GLY A 37 -13.74 3.36 -19.93
CA GLY A 37 -14.38 4.25 -20.89
C GLY A 37 -15.85 3.87 -21.06
N THR A 38 -16.70 4.83 -21.43
CA THR A 38 -18.16 4.67 -21.58
C THR A 38 -18.62 3.64 -22.64
N SER A 39 -17.73 2.79 -23.17
CA SER A 39 -18.07 1.75 -24.13
C SER A 39 -18.87 0.62 -23.49
N SER A 40 -20.18 0.66 -23.76
CA SER A 40 -21.23 -0.37 -23.97
C SER A 40 -21.01 -1.88 -23.66
N ASN A 41 -19.80 -2.38 -23.40
CA ASN A 41 -19.50 -3.80 -23.17
C ASN A 41 -19.17 -4.15 -21.71
N VAL A 42 -19.40 -3.22 -20.78
CA VAL A 42 -19.43 -3.51 -19.34
C VAL A 42 -20.61 -4.45 -19.08
N GLY A 43 -20.31 -5.66 -18.62
CA GLY A 43 -21.27 -6.77 -18.54
C GLY A 43 -22.57 -6.37 -17.85
N LYS A 44 -23.66 -6.34 -18.62
CA LYS A 44 -25.02 -5.95 -18.20
C LYS A 44 -25.69 -6.87 -17.16
N SER A 45 -24.97 -7.64 -16.36
CA SER A 45 -25.62 -8.64 -15.47
C SER A 45 -25.11 -8.78 -14.04
N ALA A 46 -24.01 -8.11 -13.63
CA ALA A 46 -23.54 -8.19 -12.24
C ALA A 46 -23.19 -6.83 -11.59
N GLU A 47 -23.08 -5.75 -12.38
CA GLU A 47 -22.61 -4.44 -11.89
C GLU A 47 -23.72 -3.43 -11.54
N SER A 48 -24.99 -3.70 -11.86
CA SER A 48 -26.08 -2.73 -11.58
C SER A 48 -26.27 -2.50 -10.08
N ASP A 49 -26.03 -3.53 -9.26
CA ASP A 49 -26.35 -3.48 -7.83
C ASP A 49 -25.13 -3.22 -6.95
N LEU A 50 -23.91 -3.47 -7.43
CA LEU A 50 -22.68 -3.32 -6.63
C LEU A 50 -22.50 -1.89 -6.11
N PHE A 51 -22.69 -0.91 -6.99
CA PHE A 51 -22.53 0.52 -6.75
C PHE A 51 -23.88 1.24 -6.49
N SER A 52 -24.94 0.49 -6.21
CA SER A 52 -26.27 1.07 -5.92
C SER A 52 -26.28 1.93 -4.65
N ALA A 53 -25.40 1.63 -3.70
CA ALA A 53 -25.28 2.33 -2.43
C ALA A 53 -24.44 3.63 -2.49
N GLY A 54 -23.71 3.87 -3.58
CA GLY A 54 -22.86 5.05 -3.73
C GLY A 54 -21.66 4.85 -4.67
N PRO A 55 -20.88 5.93 -4.91
CA PRO A 55 -19.76 5.91 -5.85
C PRO A 55 -18.53 5.12 -5.35
N VAL A 56 -18.48 4.78 -4.06
CA VAL A 56 -17.41 3.99 -3.45
C VAL A 56 -18.04 2.83 -2.69
N VAL A 57 -17.56 1.62 -2.96
CA VAL A 57 -18.07 0.38 -2.36
C VAL A 57 -16.99 -0.27 -1.54
N GLN A 58 -17.33 -0.61 -0.30
CA GLN A 58 -16.47 -1.38 0.58
C GLN A 58 -16.63 -2.89 0.30
N LEU A 59 -15.53 -3.58 0.00
CA LEU A 59 -15.48 -5.02 -0.19
C LEU A 59 -14.63 -5.67 0.90
N ASP A 60 -15.24 -6.58 1.64
CA ASP A 60 -14.52 -7.54 2.48
C ASP A 60 -14.34 -8.87 1.72
N LYS A 61 -13.57 -9.79 2.31
CA LYS A 61 -13.29 -11.09 1.72
C LYS A 61 -14.55 -11.92 1.38
N ARG A 62 -15.62 -11.79 2.17
CA ARG A 62 -16.87 -12.53 1.94
C ARG A 62 -17.64 -11.94 0.76
N ARG A 63 -17.87 -10.63 0.76
CA ARG A 63 -18.53 -9.91 -0.34
C ARG A 63 -17.77 -10.09 -1.66
N HIS A 64 -16.44 -10.09 -1.60
CA HIS A 64 -15.61 -10.38 -2.78
C HIS A 64 -15.83 -11.80 -3.30
N ALA A 65 -15.83 -12.82 -2.43
CA ALA A 65 -16.07 -14.20 -2.87
C ALA A 65 -17.48 -14.39 -3.47
N GLU A 66 -18.50 -13.75 -2.89
CA GLU A 66 -19.86 -13.71 -3.43
C GLU A 66 -19.88 -13.06 -4.82
N LEU A 67 -19.21 -11.92 -4.98
CA LEU A 67 -19.10 -11.17 -6.24
C LEU A 67 -18.36 -11.96 -7.34
N GLU A 68 -17.26 -12.62 -7.00
CA GLU A 68 -16.52 -13.48 -7.93
C GLU A 68 -17.38 -14.66 -8.42
N SER A 69 -18.15 -15.27 -7.51
CA SER A 69 -19.04 -16.38 -7.84
C SER A 69 -20.23 -15.97 -8.72
N SER A 70 -20.83 -14.80 -8.49
CA SER A 70 -22.02 -14.34 -9.20
C SER A 70 -21.70 -13.76 -10.58
N SER A 71 -20.54 -13.13 -10.73
CA SER A 71 -20.12 -12.48 -11.98
C SER A 71 -19.34 -13.38 -12.92
N SER A 72 -19.17 -14.67 -12.61
CA SER A 72 -18.24 -15.56 -13.33
C SER A 72 -16.88 -14.89 -13.52
N PHE A 73 -16.38 -14.33 -12.43
CA PHE A 73 -15.06 -13.71 -12.35
C PHE A 73 -14.89 -12.40 -13.16
N ALA A 74 -15.99 -11.78 -13.64
CA ALA A 74 -16.03 -10.79 -14.74
C ALA A 74 -16.45 -9.36 -14.38
N TRP A 75 -16.33 -8.99 -13.11
CA TRP A 75 -16.77 -7.69 -12.62
C TRP A 75 -15.67 -6.61 -12.67
N GLY A 76 -16.06 -5.35 -12.80
CA GLY A 76 -15.20 -4.15 -12.71
C GLY A 76 -14.69 -3.59 -14.03
N GLY A 77 -14.81 -4.33 -15.15
CA GLY A 77 -14.21 -3.97 -16.43
C GLY A 77 -12.67 -3.87 -16.40
N GLY A 78 -12.03 -3.88 -17.58
CA GLY A 78 -10.57 -3.67 -17.69
C GLY A 78 -9.72 -4.60 -16.82
N ALA A 79 -8.79 -4.01 -16.08
CA ALA A 79 -7.88 -4.66 -15.14
C ALA A 79 -8.35 -4.57 -13.66
N LEU A 80 -9.41 -3.81 -13.36
CA LEU A 80 -9.89 -3.57 -12.00
C LEU A 80 -10.21 -4.86 -11.23
N GLY A 81 -11.13 -5.68 -11.74
CA GLY A 81 -11.56 -6.90 -11.05
C GLY A 81 -10.40 -7.86 -10.79
N LEU A 82 -9.48 -7.99 -11.76
CA LEU A 82 -8.29 -8.86 -11.63
C LEU A 82 -7.28 -8.31 -10.61
N ALA A 83 -7.14 -6.99 -10.49
CA ALA A 83 -6.31 -6.38 -9.45
C ALA A 83 -6.92 -6.60 -8.06
N VAL A 84 -8.24 -6.44 -7.91
CA VAL A 84 -8.92 -6.70 -6.63
C VAL A 84 -8.85 -8.18 -6.24
N ARG A 85 -9.00 -9.09 -7.20
CA ARG A 85 -8.76 -10.53 -6.95
C ARG A 85 -7.35 -10.78 -6.44
N GLY A 86 -6.35 -10.22 -7.13
CA GLY A 86 -4.95 -10.33 -6.73
C GLY A 86 -4.70 -9.83 -5.31
N PHE A 87 -5.40 -8.78 -4.88
CA PHE A 87 -5.36 -8.28 -3.50
C PHE A 87 -5.84 -9.32 -2.49
N PHE A 88 -7.03 -9.88 -2.69
CA PHE A 88 -7.60 -10.86 -1.77
C PHE A 88 -6.84 -12.20 -1.77
N GLU A 89 -6.32 -12.64 -2.92
CA GLU A 89 -5.48 -13.84 -3.03
C GLU A 89 -4.14 -13.69 -2.29
N ASN A 90 -3.62 -12.47 -2.19
CA ASN A 90 -2.33 -12.21 -1.54
C ASN A 90 -2.46 -11.85 -0.04
N GLY A 91 -3.64 -11.94 0.55
CA GLY A 91 -3.87 -11.75 1.99
C GLY A 91 -4.58 -10.46 2.37
N GLY A 92 -5.13 -9.73 1.40
CA GLY A 92 -6.03 -8.62 1.65
C GLY A 92 -7.30 -9.03 2.41
N SER A 93 -7.80 -8.15 3.28
CA SER A 93 -8.99 -8.38 4.10
C SER A 93 -10.15 -7.44 3.74
N LEU A 94 -9.82 -6.18 3.45
CA LEU A 94 -10.76 -5.10 3.20
C LEU A 94 -10.18 -4.16 2.13
N CYS A 95 -11.01 -3.78 1.16
CA CYS A 95 -10.69 -2.72 0.21
C CYS A 95 -11.90 -1.85 -0.11
N PHE A 96 -11.63 -0.70 -0.72
CA PHE A 96 -12.64 0.16 -1.32
C PHE A 96 -12.48 0.11 -2.83
N VAL A 97 -13.59 0.08 -3.56
CA VAL A 97 -13.62 0.11 -5.02
C VAL A 97 -14.46 1.30 -5.45
N VAL A 98 -13.86 2.17 -6.25
CA VAL A 98 -14.53 3.33 -6.84
C VAL A 98 -15.24 2.89 -8.11
N ASP A 99 -16.46 3.39 -8.30
CA ASP A 99 -17.30 3.09 -9.46
C ASP A 99 -16.58 3.47 -10.77
N PRO A 100 -16.24 2.50 -11.64
CA PRO A 100 -15.54 2.77 -12.88
C PRO A 100 -16.35 3.63 -13.86
N ARG A 101 -17.66 3.72 -13.67
CA ARG A 101 -18.58 4.52 -14.51
C ARG A 101 -18.45 6.02 -14.27
N LEU A 102 -17.74 6.46 -13.23
CA LEU A 102 -17.40 7.88 -13.04
C LEU A 102 -16.50 8.40 -14.16
N GLY A 103 -15.76 7.51 -14.85
CA GLY A 103 -15.06 7.76 -16.11
C GLY A 103 -13.83 8.67 -16.05
N ASN A 104 -13.75 9.60 -15.09
CA ASN A 104 -12.63 10.53 -14.91
C ASN A 104 -11.91 10.28 -13.57
N LEU A 105 -10.57 10.28 -13.61
CA LEU A 105 -9.73 10.15 -12.42
C LEU A 105 -10.01 11.25 -11.39
N THR A 106 -10.21 12.50 -11.79
CA THR A 106 -10.48 13.58 -10.82
C THR A 106 -11.75 13.30 -10.03
N THR A 107 -12.85 12.97 -10.72
CA THR A 107 -14.12 12.63 -10.06
C THR A 107 -14.01 11.38 -9.18
N ALA A 108 -13.22 10.40 -9.60
CA ALA A 108 -12.95 9.22 -8.79
C ALA A 108 -12.15 9.54 -7.50
N LEU A 109 -11.19 10.48 -7.58
CA LEU A 109 -10.44 10.95 -6.41
C LEU A 109 -11.34 11.78 -5.47
N ASP A 110 -12.16 12.67 -6.01
CA ASP A 110 -13.11 13.46 -5.22
C ASP A 110 -14.11 12.56 -4.46
N ALA A 111 -14.54 11.46 -5.08
CA ALA A 111 -15.41 10.47 -4.42
C ALA A 111 -14.74 9.76 -3.23
N LEU A 112 -13.40 9.67 -3.23
CA LEU A 112 -12.64 9.05 -2.14
C LEU A 112 -12.42 9.99 -0.95
N ASP A 113 -12.61 11.30 -1.09
CA ASP A 113 -12.40 12.25 0.01
C ASP A 113 -13.36 12.02 1.19
N ALA A 114 -14.54 11.45 0.92
CA ALA A 114 -15.48 11.03 1.95
C ALA A 114 -15.08 9.72 2.66
N THR A 115 -14.04 9.02 2.19
CA THR A 115 -13.60 7.73 2.71
C THR A 115 -12.32 7.89 3.55
N GLU A 116 -12.41 7.69 4.86
CA GLU A 116 -11.27 7.92 5.78
C GLU A 116 -10.39 6.66 5.98
N ASP A 117 -10.91 5.47 5.70
CA ASP A 117 -10.32 4.21 6.16
C ASP A 117 -9.25 3.58 5.26
N PHE A 118 -9.00 4.10 4.06
CA PHE A 118 -7.93 3.60 3.19
C PHE A 118 -6.56 4.26 3.45
N ASP A 119 -5.48 3.49 3.25
CA ASP A 119 -4.08 3.96 3.29
C ASP A 119 -3.28 3.63 2.03
N LEU A 120 -3.81 2.83 1.12
CA LEU A 120 -3.19 2.56 -0.18
C LEU A 120 -4.09 3.07 -1.31
N LEU A 121 -3.50 3.52 -2.41
CA LEU A 121 -4.24 3.90 -3.62
C LEU A 121 -3.68 3.16 -4.83
N CYS A 122 -4.56 2.43 -5.52
CA CYS A 122 -4.24 1.63 -6.70
C CYS A 122 -5.20 2.02 -7.84
N ALA A 123 -4.67 2.13 -9.06
CA ALA A 123 -5.49 2.46 -10.23
C ALA A 123 -5.05 1.63 -11.45
N PRO A 124 -5.38 0.33 -11.46
CA PRO A 124 -4.83 -0.63 -12.41
C PRO A 124 -5.13 -0.29 -13.87
N ASP A 125 -6.31 0.28 -14.17
CA ASP A 125 -6.71 0.58 -15.55
C ASP A 125 -5.88 1.70 -16.18
N ILE A 126 -5.30 2.60 -15.39
CA ILE A 126 -4.39 3.63 -15.91
C ILE A 126 -3.18 2.98 -16.60
N ALA A 127 -2.75 1.82 -16.14
CA ALA A 127 -1.62 1.11 -16.75
C ALA A 127 -1.96 0.54 -18.14
N THR A 128 -3.24 0.46 -18.51
CA THR A 128 -3.72 0.09 -19.84
C THR A 128 -3.84 1.28 -20.79
N SER A 129 -3.59 2.51 -20.33
CA SER A 129 -3.63 3.72 -21.15
C SER A 129 -2.28 3.97 -21.85
N ASN A 130 -2.27 4.87 -22.84
CA ASN A 130 -1.02 5.21 -23.54
C ASN A 130 0.01 5.83 -22.57
N ALA A 131 1.30 5.76 -22.91
CA ALA A 131 2.38 6.12 -21.98
C ALA A 131 2.30 7.57 -21.44
N ALA A 132 1.86 8.54 -22.26
CA ALA A 132 1.77 9.93 -21.83
C ALA A 132 0.61 10.16 -20.85
N ASP A 133 -0.56 9.58 -21.15
CA ASP A 133 -1.75 9.63 -20.30
C ASP A 133 -1.51 8.88 -18.98
N MET A 134 -0.88 7.71 -19.05
CA MET A 134 -0.46 6.92 -17.89
C MET A 134 0.41 7.74 -16.95
N LEU A 135 1.44 8.41 -17.46
CA LEU A 135 2.37 9.19 -16.67
C LEU A 135 1.68 10.39 -15.99
N ALA A 136 0.84 11.11 -16.73
CA ALA A 136 0.09 12.26 -16.19
C ALA A 136 -0.88 11.83 -15.07
N LYS A 137 -1.63 10.76 -15.29
CA LYS A 137 -2.61 10.25 -14.31
C LYS A 137 -1.93 9.62 -13.08
N GLN A 138 -0.81 8.92 -13.25
CA GLN A 138 -0.02 8.41 -12.12
C GLN A 138 0.59 9.55 -11.28
N ALA A 139 1.02 10.63 -11.93
CA ALA A 139 1.46 11.83 -11.22
C ALA A 139 0.34 12.46 -10.38
N GLN A 140 -0.87 12.54 -10.93
CA GLN A 140 -2.05 13.03 -10.22
C GLN A 140 -2.39 12.18 -8.98
N ILE A 141 -2.29 10.85 -9.08
CA ILE A 141 -2.53 9.92 -7.95
C ILE A 141 -1.53 10.15 -6.81
N ALA A 142 -0.25 10.30 -7.14
CA ALA A 142 0.78 10.53 -6.14
C ALA A 142 0.62 11.90 -5.46
N ASP A 143 0.27 12.94 -6.23
CA ASP A 143 -0.03 14.26 -5.70
C ASP A 143 -1.26 14.24 -4.78
N TYR A 144 -2.32 13.54 -5.16
CA TYR A 144 -3.49 13.31 -4.30
C TYR A 144 -3.08 12.64 -2.98
N CYS A 145 -2.29 11.56 -3.03
CA CYS A 145 -1.83 10.85 -1.83
C CYS A 145 -1.00 11.76 -0.91
N LYS A 146 -0.19 12.67 -1.48
CA LYS A 146 0.57 13.65 -0.72
C LYS A 146 -0.35 14.66 -0.04
N LYS A 147 -1.31 15.23 -0.77
CA LYS A 147 -2.23 16.26 -0.27
C LYS A 147 -3.17 15.74 0.82
N ARG A 148 -3.73 14.55 0.62
CA ARG A 148 -4.64 13.92 1.59
C ARG A 148 -3.95 13.64 2.93
N GLY A 149 -2.68 13.24 2.89
CA GLY A 149 -2.01 12.68 4.06
C GLY A 149 -2.55 11.28 4.40
N GLY A 150 -1.72 10.46 5.04
CA GLY A 150 -2.11 9.11 5.44
C GLY A 150 -2.27 8.06 4.33
N SER A 151 -2.21 8.42 3.05
CA SER A 151 -2.30 7.47 1.93
C SER A 151 -1.00 7.33 1.13
N PHE A 152 -0.79 6.16 0.53
CA PHE A 152 0.40 5.83 -0.26
C PHE A 152 0.02 5.21 -1.61
N ALA A 153 0.59 5.73 -2.70
CA ALA A 153 0.28 5.30 -4.06
C ALA A 153 1.10 4.07 -4.47
N LEU A 154 0.42 3.03 -4.96
CA LEU A 154 1.02 1.88 -5.61
C LEU A 154 0.82 2.02 -7.11
N LEU A 155 1.90 2.38 -7.80
CA LEU A 155 1.90 2.66 -9.23
C LEU A 155 2.44 1.47 -10.01
N ASP A 156 1.88 1.23 -11.19
CA ASP A 156 2.29 0.15 -12.07
C ASP A 156 3.24 0.63 -13.16
N SER A 157 4.22 -0.19 -13.55
CA SER A 157 5.06 0.10 -14.71
C SER A 157 4.27 -0.06 -16.00
N ILE A 158 4.77 0.52 -17.09
CA ILE A 158 4.28 0.21 -18.43
C ILE A 158 4.46 -1.29 -18.73
N GLY A 159 3.53 -1.89 -19.49
CA GLY A 159 3.56 -3.33 -19.73
C GLY A 159 2.32 -3.94 -20.39
N ALA A 160 1.29 -3.15 -20.69
CA ALA A 160 0.07 -3.61 -21.33
C ALA A 160 0.37 -4.27 -22.69
N PRO A 161 0.08 -5.57 -22.88
CA PRO A 161 0.42 -6.29 -24.11
C PRO A 161 -0.23 -5.70 -25.38
N ALA A 162 -1.42 -5.12 -25.25
CA ALA A 162 -2.14 -4.50 -26.37
C ALA A 162 -1.46 -3.23 -26.91
N LEU A 163 -0.72 -2.52 -26.04
CA LEU A 163 0.02 -1.30 -26.41
C LEU A 163 1.48 -1.61 -26.73
N ILE A 164 2.06 -2.59 -26.03
CA ILE A 164 3.47 -2.96 -26.12
C ILE A 164 3.57 -4.48 -26.30
N PRO A 165 3.57 -4.95 -27.56
CA PRO A 165 3.71 -6.38 -27.88
C PRO A 165 5.02 -7.00 -27.38
N GLU A 166 6.10 -6.21 -27.33
CA GLU A 166 7.41 -6.61 -26.81
C GLU A 166 7.92 -5.57 -25.82
N ILE A 167 7.88 -5.91 -24.52
CA ILE A 167 8.35 -5.01 -23.46
C ILE A 167 9.88 -5.12 -23.32
N THR A 168 10.56 -3.99 -23.22
CA THR A 168 12.01 -3.92 -23.03
C THR A 168 12.37 -3.28 -21.69
N THR A 169 13.59 -3.53 -21.22
CA THR A 169 14.14 -2.91 -20.01
C THR A 169 14.24 -1.39 -20.15
N ALA A 170 14.61 -0.91 -21.34
CA ALA A 170 14.67 0.52 -21.67
C ALA A 170 13.30 1.20 -21.56
N ALA A 171 12.22 0.54 -21.97
CA ALA A 171 10.86 1.08 -21.82
C ALA A 171 10.46 1.24 -20.35
N LEU A 172 10.81 0.26 -19.49
CA LEU A 172 10.59 0.36 -18.04
C LEU A 172 11.37 1.52 -17.42
N MET A 173 12.65 1.66 -17.80
CA MET A 173 13.51 2.76 -17.32
C MET A 173 12.99 4.12 -17.76
N SER A 174 12.62 4.27 -19.04
CA SER A 174 12.08 5.51 -19.59
C SER A 174 10.79 5.93 -18.88
N HIS A 175 9.88 4.98 -18.62
CA HIS A 175 8.65 5.25 -17.87
C HIS A 175 8.95 5.71 -16.44
N ARG A 176 9.83 4.99 -15.73
CA ARG A 176 10.27 5.36 -14.38
C ARG A 176 10.89 6.76 -14.33
N ASP A 177 11.80 7.06 -15.25
CA ASP A 177 12.51 8.35 -15.28
C ASP A 177 11.55 9.50 -15.59
N GLY A 178 10.60 9.29 -16.50
CA GLY A 178 9.53 10.23 -16.78
C GLY A 178 8.65 10.50 -15.55
N LEU A 179 8.29 9.45 -14.81
CA LEU A 179 7.46 9.58 -13.61
C LEU A 179 8.19 10.33 -12.49
N VAL A 180 9.46 10.00 -12.20
CA VAL A 180 10.25 10.73 -11.19
C VAL A 180 10.38 12.20 -11.53
N LYS A 181 10.58 12.54 -12.82
CA LYS A 181 10.63 13.93 -13.28
C LYS A 181 9.30 14.66 -13.10
N ALA A 182 8.16 13.99 -13.34
CA ALA A 182 6.85 14.60 -13.14
C ALA A 182 6.54 14.83 -11.66
N LEU A 183 6.95 13.90 -10.80
CA LEU A 183 6.69 13.94 -9.36
C LEU A 183 7.64 14.84 -8.58
N SER A 184 8.86 15.09 -9.09
CA SER A 184 9.84 15.98 -8.43
C SER A 184 9.35 17.42 -8.31
N VAL A 185 8.43 17.85 -9.18
CA VAL A 185 7.83 19.19 -9.16
C VAL A 185 7.07 19.43 -7.85
N TYR A 186 6.46 18.38 -7.29
CA TYR A 186 5.58 18.46 -6.12
C TYR A 186 6.14 17.72 -4.90
N ASP A 187 7.35 17.16 -4.99
CA ASP A 187 7.93 16.27 -3.96
C ASP A 187 6.93 15.15 -3.55
N ALA A 188 6.14 14.68 -4.51
CA ALA A 188 5.17 13.58 -4.33
C ALA A 188 5.83 12.20 -4.42
N ASN A 189 7.12 12.17 -4.78
CA ASN A 189 7.98 10.99 -4.86
C ASN A 189 8.00 10.16 -3.56
N VAL A 190 7.90 10.83 -2.41
CA VAL A 190 7.92 10.16 -1.09
C VAL A 190 6.67 9.34 -0.83
N CYS A 191 5.53 9.64 -1.48
CA CYS A 191 4.24 8.99 -1.25
C CYS A 191 3.88 7.95 -2.33
N ALA A 192 4.82 7.58 -3.19
CA ALA A 192 4.57 6.66 -4.29
C ALA A 192 5.68 5.62 -4.44
N ALA A 193 5.30 4.41 -4.88
CA ALA A 193 6.22 3.38 -5.30
C ALA A 193 5.76 2.76 -6.62
N LEU A 194 6.71 2.58 -7.54
CA LEU A 194 6.48 1.99 -8.84
C LEU A 194 6.84 0.50 -8.82
N TYR A 195 5.94 -0.35 -9.30
CA TYR A 195 6.11 -1.80 -9.35
C TYR A 195 5.96 -2.32 -10.77
N GLY A 196 6.78 -3.31 -11.13
CA GLY A 196 6.74 -3.99 -12.41
C GLY A 196 7.69 -5.17 -12.42
N PRO A 197 7.73 -5.99 -13.47
CA PRO A 197 6.84 -5.99 -14.64
C PRO A 197 5.44 -6.51 -14.29
N TRP A 198 4.54 -6.50 -15.28
CA TRP A 198 3.18 -7.04 -15.14
C TRP A 198 3.20 -8.54 -14.84
N LEU A 199 2.21 -8.98 -14.08
CA LEU A 199 2.03 -10.37 -13.66
C LEU A 199 1.18 -11.10 -14.70
N CYS A 200 1.53 -12.35 -15.00
CA CYS A 200 0.64 -13.26 -15.72
C CYS A 200 -0.20 -14.02 -14.70
N VAL A 201 -1.52 -14.00 -14.83
CA VAL A 201 -2.47 -14.70 -13.96
C VAL A 201 -3.36 -15.63 -14.77
N ARG A 202 -3.89 -16.68 -14.13
CA ARG A 202 -4.94 -17.51 -14.75
C ARG A 202 -6.21 -16.67 -14.93
N GLU A 203 -7.01 -17.00 -15.93
CA GLU A 203 -8.26 -16.28 -16.28
C GLU A 203 -8.06 -14.78 -16.64
N GLY A 204 -6.82 -14.33 -16.81
CA GLY A 204 -6.46 -12.94 -17.13
C GLY A 204 -6.64 -12.55 -18.60
N CYS A 205 -7.05 -13.47 -19.48
CA CYS A 205 -7.12 -13.22 -20.93
C CYS A 205 -8.08 -12.07 -21.33
N ARG A 206 -8.91 -11.59 -20.39
CA ARG A 206 -9.86 -10.48 -20.56
C ARG A 206 -9.19 -9.11 -20.78
N ILE A 207 -7.94 -8.92 -20.36
CA ILE A 207 -7.19 -7.65 -20.54
C ILE A 207 -6.45 -7.61 -21.90
N CYS A 208 -6.27 -8.76 -22.56
CA CYS A 208 -5.45 -8.88 -23.76
C CYS A 208 -6.05 -8.21 -25.02
N GLY A 209 -7.32 -7.78 -24.98
CA GLY A 209 -8.06 -7.26 -26.13
C GLY A 209 -8.30 -5.75 -26.18
N GLY A 210 -7.90 -4.99 -25.16
CA GLY A 210 -8.05 -3.52 -25.14
C GLY A 210 -9.48 -2.97 -25.06
N THR A 211 -10.53 -3.70 -25.45
CA THR A 211 -11.92 -3.17 -25.45
C THR A 211 -13.04 -4.19 -25.15
N GLY A 212 -12.73 -5.37 -24.61
CA GLY A 212 -13.77 -6.30 -24.17
C GLY A 212 -13.25 -7.69 -23.82
N LEU A 213 -14.11 -8.47 -23.16
CA LEU A 213 -13.94 -9.91 -23.02
C LEU A 213 -13.79 -10.54 -24.41
N ILE A 214 -12.58 -10.70 -24.91
CA ILE A 214 -12.34 -11.65 -26.01
C ILE A 214 -12.61 -13.04 -25.42
N SER A 215 -13.36 -13.87 -26.14
CA SER A 215 -13.46 -15.29 -25.80
C SER A 215 -12.05 -15.87 -25.71
N GLY A 216 -11.72 -16.61 -24.64
CA GLY A 216 -10.34 -17.06 -24.39
C GLY A 216 -9.72 -17.80 -25.58
N SER A 217 -10.54 -18.43 -26.43
CA SER A 217 -10.20 -19.13 -27.67
C SER A 217 -9.68 -18.25 -28.81
N GLU A 218 -9.96 -16.95 -28.85
CA GLU A 218 -9.63 -16.06 -29.99
C GLU A 218 -8.50 -15.06 -29.68
N CYS A 219 -8.03 -15.00 -28.44
CA CYS A 219 -6.99 -14.05 -28.06
C CYS A 219 -5.62 -14.49 -28.59
N ALA A 220 -5.08 -13.73 -29.54
CA ALA A 220 -3.74 -13.97 -30.12
C ALA A 220 -2.60 -13.92 -29.08
N ILE A 221 -2.80 -13.21 -27.96
CA ILE A 221 -1.82 -13.06 -26.88
C ILE A 221 -1.85 -14.27 -25.94
N CYS A 222 -3.03 -14.76 -25.57
CA CYS A 222 -3.18 -15.89 -24.64
C CYS A 222 -3.34 -17.25 -25.33
N ARG A 223 -3.48 -17.30 -26.66
CA ARG A 223 -3.60 -18.51 -27.51
C ARG A 223 -4.55 -19.57 -26.96
N GLY A 224 -5.71 -19.20 -26.41
CA GLY A 224 -6.65 -20.19 -25.85
C GLY A 224 -6.39 -20.63 -24.42
N THR A 225 -5.30 -20.21 -23.77
CA THR A 225 -4.91 -20.69 -22.43
C THR A 225 -5.71 -20.07 -21.28
N GLY A 226 -6.45 -19.00 -21.55
CA GLY A 226 -7.17 -18.23 -20.53
C GLY A 226 -6.27 -17.37 -19.63
N ALA A 227 -4.94 -17.49 -19.68
CA ALA A 227 -4.03 -16.66 -18.91
C ALA A 227 -3.90 -15.24 -19.50
N GLY A 228 -3.60 -14.24 -18.68
CA GLY A 228 -3.33 -12.90 -19.21
C GLY A 228 -2.58 -12.01 -18.23
N PHE A 229 -2.16 -10.85 -18.72
CA PHE A 229 -1.30 -9.95 -17.98
C PHE A 229 -2.10 -8.89 -17.25
N VAL A 230 -1.80 -8.72 -15.96
CA VAL A 230 -2.43 -7.74 -15.07
C VAL A 230 -1.36 -6.84 -14.43
N PRO A 231 -1.68 -5.56 -14.19
CA PRO A 231 -0.82 -4.68 -13.41
C PRO A 231 -0.60 -5.22 -11.98
N PRO A 232 0.60 -5.08 -11.40
CA PRO A 232 0.93 -5.68 -10.11
C PRO A 232 0.32 -4.99 -8.88
N CYS A 233 -0.17 -3.75 -8.95
CA CYS A 233 -0.57 -2.95 -7.79
C CYS A 233 -1.52 -3.67 -6.84
N GLY A 234 -2.53 -4.39 -7.35
CA GLY A 234 -3.47 -5.14 -6.52
C GLY A 234 -2.82 -6.31 -5.76
N HIS A 235 -1.96 -7.06 -6.42
CA HIS A 235 -1.20 -8.16 -5.78
C HIS A 235 -0.24 -7.61 -4.72
N VAL A 236 0.45 -6.52 -5.03
CA VAL A 236 1.36 -5.84 -4.10
C VAL A 236 0.60 -5.26 -2.90
N ALA A 237 -0.59 -4.68 -3.10
CA ALA A 237 -1.44 -4.22 -2.02
C ALA A 237 -1.83 -5.37 -1.07
N GLY A 238 -2.14 -6.54 -1.63
CA GLY A 238 -2.46 -7.74 -0.83
C GLY A 238 -1.26 -8.23 -0.03
N ILE A 239 -0.08 -8.25 -0.66
CA ILE A 239 1.20 -8.57 0.00
C ILE A 239 1.49 -7.59 1.14
N ILE A 240 1.23 -6.30 0.93
CA ILE A 240 1.37 -5.29 1.96
C ILE A 240 0.41 -5.59 3.13
N ALA A 241 -0.87 -5.81 2.87
CA ALA A 241 -1.85 -6.14 3.90
C ALA A 241 -1.43 -7.38 4.72
N ARG A 242 -0.95 -8.43 4.02
CA ARG A 242 -0.42 -9.64 4.64
C ARG A 242 0.82 -9.38 5.48
N THR A 243 1.76 -8.59 4.97
CA THR A 243 3.01 -8.27 5.66
C THR A 243 2.72 -7.46 6.93
N ASP A 244 1.83 -6.47 6.82
CA ASP A 244 1.39 -5.65 7.93
C ASP A 244 0.71 -6.49 9.02
N ALA A 245 -0.18 -7.42 8.64
CA ALA A 245 -0.85 -8.29 9.60
C ALA A 245 0.10 -9.25 10.33
N ASN A 246 1.17 -9.70 9.66
CA ASN A 246 2.08 -10.70 10.21
C ASN A 246 3.26 -10.09 11.00
N ALA A 247 3.80 -8.97 10.53
CA ALA A 247 5.02 -8.37 11.07
C ALA A 247 4.87 -6.88 11.42
N GLY A 248 3.80 -6.22 10.96
CA GLY A 248 3.60 -4.78 11.14
C GLY A 248 4.13 -3.93 9.99
N VAL A 249 3.63 -2.70 9.90
CA VAL A 249 3.88 -1.74 8.80
C VAL A 249 5.36 -1.43 8.57
N HIS A 250 6.18 -1.57 9.61
CA HIS A 250 7.61 -1.30 9.56
C HIS A 250 8.41 -2.35 8.77
N LYS A 251 7.84 -3.54 8.53
CA LYS A 251 8.47 -4.57 7.71
C LYS A 251 8.32 -4.21 6.22
N ALA A 252 9.44 -4.22 5.50
CA ALA A 252 9.43 -4.01 4.05
C ALA A 252 8.65 -5.13 3.33
N PRO A 253 7.72 -4.81 2.41
CA PRO A 253 6.96 -5.78 1.61
C PRO A 253 7.79 -6.34 0.43
N ALA A 254 9.04 -6.72 0.71
CA ALA A 254 9.98 -7.31 -0.25
C ALA A 254 10.39 -8.71 0.20
N ASN A 255 10.86 -9.51 -0.77
CA ASN A 255 11.11 -10.94 -0.63
C ASN A 255 9.83 -11.74 -0.30
N GLU A 256 8.67 -11.18 -0.59
CA GLU A 256 7.36 -11.79 -0.37
C GLU A 256 6.90 -12.54 -1.62
N ARG A 257 6.28 -13.71 -1.42
CA ARG A 257 5.72 -14.50 -2.53
C ARG A 257 4.46 -13.82 -3.08
N VAL A 258 4.35 -13.82 -4.41
CA VAL A 258 3.14 -13.42 -5.14
C VAL A 258 2.29 -14.65 -5.38
N ASP A 259 1.14 -14.71 -4.72
CA ASP A 259 0.10 -15.73 -4.93
C ASP A 259 -0.78 -15.36 -6.13
N GLY A 260 -1.34 -16.34 -6.83
CA GLY A 260 -2.17 -16.15 -8.03
C GLY A 260 -1.40 -15.95 -9.34
N ALA A 261 -0.15 -15.49 -9.28
CA ALA A 261 0.70 -15.29 -10.45
C ALA A 261 1.33 -16.59 -10.97
N VAL A 262 1.28 -16.79 -12.29
CA VAL A 262 1.87 -17.95 -13.00
C VAL A 262 3.19 -17.64 -13.70
N ASP A 263 3.37 -16.41 -14.20
CA ASP A 263 4.62 -15.93 -14.79
C ASP A 263 4.69 -14.39 -14.69
N ILE A 264 5.77 -13.79 -15.19
CA ILE A 264 5.97 -12.34 -15.29
C ILE A 264 6.22 -11.93 -16.74
N ARG A 265 5.75 -10.74 -17.12
CA ARG A 265 5.78 -10.25 -18.51
C ARG A 265 7.19 -10.08 -19.05
N LEU A 266 8.12 -9.66 -18.20
CA LEU A 266 9.54 -9.55 -18.51
C LEU A 266 10.32 -10.24 -17.40
N ARG A 267 11.16 -11.22 -17.75
CA ARG A 267 12.05 -11.84 -16.77
C ARG A 267 13.25 -10.94 -16.52
N ILE A 268 13.52 -10.67 -15.25
CA ILE A 268 14.60 -9.79 -14.82
C ILE A 268 15.56 -10.62 -13.97
N ASP A 269 16.81 -10.69 -14.42
CA ASP A 269 17.93 -11.26 -13.65
C ASP A 269 18.67 -10.17 -12.85
N ASP A 270 19.74 -10.54 -12.14
CA ASP A 270 20.47 -9.61 -11.28
C ASP A 270 21.17 -8.50 -12.08
N ALA A 271 21.76 -8.84 -13.23
CA ALA A 271 22.43 -7.87 -14.09
C ALA A 271 21.43 -6.85 -14.68
N THR A 272 20.29 -7.35 -15.14
CA THR A 272 19.19 -6.52 -15.66
C THR A 272 18.62 -5.64 -14.56
N GLN A 273 18.42 -6.17 -13.35
CA GLN A 273 17.96 -5.36 -12.22
C GLN A 273 18.97 -4.27 -11.87
N ALA A 274 20.28 -4.55 -11.88
CA ALA A 274 21.32 -3.57 -11.61
C ALA A 274 21.33 -2.45 -12.67
N ALA A 275 21.07 -2.79 -13.93
CA ALA A 275 20.91 -1.81 -15.01
C ALA A 275 19.63 -0.98 -14.87
N ILE A 276 18.52 -1.63 -14.50
CA ILE A 276 17.24 -0.95 -14.23
C ILE A 276 17.37 -0.02 -13.03
N ASN A 277 18.05 -0.42 -11.97
CA ASN A 277 18.12 0.31 -10.69
C ASN A 277 19.55 0.72 -10.34
N PRO A 278 20.15 1.70 -11.07
CA PRO A 278 21.49 2.16 -10.80
C PRO A 278 21.59 2.85 -9.43
N LYS A 279 22.77 2.77 -8.80
CA LYS A 279 23.01 3.39 -7.49
C LYS A 279 22.74 4.90 -7.53
N GLY A 280 21.93 5.39 -6.58
CA GLY A 280 21.61 6.81 -6.44
C GLY A 280 20.58 7.34 -7.46
N GLY A 281 19.97 6.46 -8.27
CA GLY A 281 18.96 6.83 -9.26
C GLY A 281 17.52 6.60 -8.79
N ALA A 282 16.60 6.80 -9.71
CA ALA A 282 15.19 6.46 -9.56
C ALA A 282 15.00 4.94 -9.38
N TRP A 283 14.02 4.52 -8.58
CA TRP A 283 13.80 3.11 -8.28
C TRP A 283 12.54 2.55 -8.93
N LEU A 284 12.66 1.36 -9.52
CA LEU A 284 11.55 0.49 -9.92
C LEU A 284 11.61 -0.77 -9.05
N ASN A 285 10.56 -1.03 -8.28
CA ASN A 285 10.46 -2.26 -7.49
C ASN A 285 10.14 -3.43 -8.42
N VAL A 286 11.16 -4.24 -8.70
CA VAL A 286 11.04 -5.33 -9.65
C VAL A 286 10.37 -6.56 -9.01
N ILE A 287 9.51 -7.23 -9.76
CA ILE A 287 8.95 -8.53 -9.43
C ILE A 287 9.71 -9.57 -10.24
N ARG A 288 10.24 -10.60 -9.57
CA ARG A 288 11.16 -11.56 -10.16
C ARG A 288 10.72 -12.99 -9.91
N ALA A 289 10.96 -13.86 -10.89
CA ALA A 289 10.80 -15.29 -10.75
C ALA A 289 12.12 -15.91 -10.28
N PHE A 290 12.07 -16.65 -9.18
CA PHE A 290 13.22 -17.37 -8.64
C PHE A 290 12.98 -18.87 -8.73
N PRO A 291 13.89 -19.65 -9.36
CA PRO A 291 13.81 -21.11 -9.37
C PRO A 291 13.66 -21.67 -7.94
N GLY A 292 12.67 -22.55 -7.74
CA GLY A 292 12.38 -23.17 -6.44
C GLY A 292 11.77 -22.25 -5.37
N ARG A 293 11.70 -20.93 -5.58
CA ARG A 293 11.16 -19.96 -4.60
C ARG A 293 9.92 -19.21 -5.07
N GLY A 294 9.54 -19.38 -6.34
CA GLY A 294 8.37 -18.76 -6.96
C GLY A 294 8.59 -17.31 -7.40
N ILE A 295 7.50 -16.64 -7.75
CA ILE A 295 7.48 -15.21 -8.11
C ILE A 295 7.45 -14.39 -6.82
N ARG A 296 8.31 -13.37 -6.73
CA ARG A 296 8.47 -12.54 -5.53
C ARG A 296 8.61 -11.07 -5.85
N VAL A 297 8.05 -10.22 -4.98
CA VAL A 297 8.37 -8.79 -4.95
C VAL A 297 9.80 -8.63 -4.48
N TRP A 298 10.63 -7.94 -5.26
CA TRP A 298 12.07 -7.84 -5.06
C TRP A 298 12.58 -6.40 -5.01
N GLY A 299 11.80 -5.54 -4.35
CA GLY A 299 12.13 -4.15 -4.04
C GLY A 299 11.06 -3.55 -3.12
N ALA A 300 11.44 -2.60 -2.28
CA ALA A 300 10.53 -1.86 -1.38
C ALA A 300 10.95 -0.38 -1.26
N ARG A 301 11.35 0.23 -2.38
CA ARG A 301 11.77 1.63 -2.43
C ARG A 301 10.66 2.53 -2.96
N THR A 302 10.62 3.76 -2.44
CA THR A 302 9.76 4.82 -2.99
C THR A 302 10.41 5.39 -4.25
N LEU A 303 9.71 6.32 -4.91
CA LEU A 303 10.26 7.10 -6.03
C LEU A 303 11.18 8.26 -5.56
N SER A 304 11.37 8.43 -4.25
CA SER A 304 12.21 9.49 -3.69
C SER A 304 13.70 9.18 -3.83
N SER A 305 14.47 10.21 -4.17
CA SER A 305 15.93 10.22 -4.12
C SER A 305 16.47 10.58 -2.73
N ASP A 306 15.62 11.04 -1.81
CA ASP A 306 16.00 11.38 -0.45
C ASP A 306 16.36 10.10 0.35
N PRO A 307 17.57 10.00 0.94
CA PRO A 307 17.99 8.89 1.79
C PRO A 307 17.08 8.63 3.01
N GLU A 308 16.33 9.64 3.47
CA GLU A 308 15.37 9.49 4.56
C GLU A 308 14.10 8.77 4.11
N TRP A 309 13.64 9.08 2.89
CA TRP A 309 12.37 8.61 2.34
C TRP A 309 12.48 7.49 1.33
N THR A 310 13.66 6.90 1.16
CA THR A 310 13.91 5.86 0.16
C THR A 310 13.05 4.61 0.39
N GLN A 311 12.65 4.30 1.62
CA GLN A 311 12.00 3.02 1.97
C GLN A 311 10.48 3.15 2.09
N VAL A 312 9.76 2.25 1.42
CA VAL A 312 8.29 2.16 1.51
C VAL A 312 7.84 1.91 2.94
N SER A 313 8.50 1.00 3.67
CA SER A 313 8.13 0.70 5.06
C SER A 313 8.29 1.89 6.00
N VAL A 314 9.36 2.67 5.84
CA VAL A 314 9.60 3.88 6.64
C VAL A 314 8.52 4.93 6.37
N ARG A 315 8.22 5.21 5.09
CA ARG A 315 7.17 6.17 4.76
C ARG A 315 5.82 5.72 5.28
N ARG A 316 5.44 4.47 5.02
CA ARG A 316 4.15 3.92 5.45
C ARG A 316 4.01 3.90 6.97
N LEU A 317 5.08 3.63 7.72
CA LEU A 317 5.07 3.72 9.18
C LEU A 317 4.72 5.13 9.65
N LEU A 318 5.33 6.17 9.08
CA LEU A 318 5.02 7.55 9.47
C LEU A 318 3.62 7.99 9.06
N LEU A 319 3.17 7.61 7.86
CA LEU A 319 1.78 7.85 7.43
C LEU A 319 0.79 7.19 8.38
N THR A 320 1.10 5.97 8.83
CA THR A 320 0.30 5.20 9.78
C THR A 320 0.25 5.87 11.16
N ILE A 321 1.39 6.34 11.66
CA ILE A 321 1.46 7.11 12.91
C ILE A 321 0.64 8.40 12.77
N GLY A 322 0.80 9.14 11.67
CA GLY A 322 0.02 10.34 11.36
C GLY A 322 -1.49 10.09 11.44
N ARG A 323 -2.00 9.09 10.72
CA ARG A 323 -3.42 8.69 10.76
C ARG A 323 -3.90 8.36 12.17
N ARG A 324 -3.07 7.68 12.97
CA ARG A 324 -3.43 7.34 14.35
C ARG A 324 -3.52 8.59 15.23
N LEU A 325 -2.59 9.54 15.05
CA LEU A 325 -2.59 10.81 15.78
C LEU A 325 -3.75 11.71 15.34
N GLU A 326 -4.13 11.71 14.06
CA GLU A 326 -5.30 12.44 13.56
C GLU A 326 -6.59 11.91 14.19
N ARG A 327 -6.78 10.59 14.25
CA ARG A 327 -7.93 9.98 14.96
C ARG A 327 -7.94 10.35 16.44
N LEU A 328 -6.78 10.35 17.09
CA LEU A 328 -6.67 10.81 18.47
C LEU A 328 -7.07 12.29 18.59
N ALA A 329 -6.58 13.15 17.70
CA ALA A 329 -6.88 14.58 17.69
C ALA A 329 -8.40 14.84 17.54
N GLN A 330 -9.09 14.06 16.70
CA GLN A 330 -10.55 14.12 16.57
C GLN A 330 -11.27 13.77 17.88
N THR A 331 -10.80 12.76 18.63
CA THR A 331 -11.45 12.36 19.89
C THR A 331 -11.30 13.39 21.02
N VAL A 332 -10.20 14.15 21.03
CA VAL A 332 -9.94 15.18 22.03
C VAL A 332 -10.37 16.58 21.59
N ALA A 333 -10.92 16.71 20.38
CA ALA A 333 -11.44 17.97 19.88
C ALA A 333 -12.53 18.49 20.81
N PHE A 334 -12.56 19.82 21.03
CA PHE A 334 -13.50 20.51 21.91
C PHE A 334 -13.40 20.18 23.41
N GLU A 335 -12.37 19.44 23.84
CA GLU A 335 -12.10 19.25 25.27
C GLU A 335 -11.41 20.47 25.91
N PRO A 336 -11.59 20.70 27.23
CA PRO A 336 -10.92 21.79 27.94
C PRO A 336 -9.39 21.67 27.87
N ASN A 337 -8.73 22.72 27.40
CA ASN A 337 -7.27 22.79 27.29
C ASN A 337 -6.59 23.01 28.66
N ASN A 338 -6.42 21.91 29.39
CA ASN A 338 -5.83 21.85 30.72
C ASN A 338 -4.77 20.74 30.85
N PHE A 339 -4.08 20.71 31.99
CA PHE A 339 -3.01 19.75 32.26
C PHE A 339 -3.47 18.28 32.19
N ALA A 340 -4.73 17.99 32.54
CA ALA A 340 -5.26 16.63 32.47
C ALA A 340 -5.40 16.14 31.02
N LEU A 341 -5.81 17.01 30.09
CA LEU A 341 -5.82 16.73 28.66
C LEU A 341 -4.40 16.39 28.16
N TRP A 342 -3.39 17.18 28.55
CA TRP A 342 -2.01 16.98 28.11
C TRP A 342 -1.44 15.64 28.59
N ILE A 343 -1.63 15.29 29.86
CA ILE A 343 -1.24 13.97 30.39
C ILE A 343 -1.91 12.85 29.60
N ARG A 344 -3.20 12.99 29.31
CA ARG A 344 -3.95 11.96 28.58
C ARG A 344 -3.44 11.79 27.15
N ILE A 345 -3.16 12.89 26.44
CA ILE A 345 -2.55 12.84 25.10
C ILE A 345 -1.19 12.16 25.16
N ASN A 346 -0.29 12.62 26.05
CA ASN A 346 1.03 12.01 26.21
C ASN A 346 0.93 10.51 26.44
N ARG A 347 0.11 10.08 27.41
CA ARG A 347 -0.08 8.67 27.73
C ARG A 347 -0.57 7.87 26.51
N GLN A 348 -1.63 8.31 25.84
CA GLN A 348 -2.19 7.56 24.72
C GLN A 348 -1.23 7.45 23.53
N VAL A 349 -0.49 8.53 23.22
CA VAL A 349 0.52 8.51 22.16
C VAL A 349 1.69 7.62 22.55
N THR A 350 2.20 7.76 23.79
CA THR A 350 3.28 6.93 24.31
C THR A 350 2.90 5.45 24.29
N ASP A 351 1.72 5.06 24.76
CA ASP A 351 1.27 3.66 24.77
C ASP A 351 1.24 3.07 23.35
N TYR A 352 0.77 3.85 22.37
CA TYR A 352 0.77 3.43 20.97
C TYR A 352 2.18 3.25 20.40
N LEU A 353 3.08 4.22 20.62
CA LEU A 353 4.47 4.15 20.16
C LEU A 353 5.26 3.04 20.87
N GLN A 354 4.96 2.75 22.14
CA GLN A 354 5.52 1.61 22.86
C GLN A 354 5.12 0.28 22.21
N GLY A 355 3.87 0.14 21.76
CA GLY A 355 3.43 -1.03 21.00
C GLY A 355 4.24 -1.22 19.70
N LEU A 356 4.47 -0.13 18.97
CA LEU A 356 5.31 -0.16 17.76
C LEU A 356 6.78 -0.47 18.07
N PHE A 357 7.32 0.07 19.16
CA PHE A 357 8.68 -0.21 19.64
C PHE A 357 8.85 -1.69 20.00
N ALA A 358 7.92 -2.26 20.76
CA ALA A 358 7.93 -3.68 21.11
C ALA A 358 7.83 -4.59 19.88
N GLY A 359 7.16 -4.11 18.82
CA GLY A 359 7.13 -4.76 17.51
C GLY A 359 8.39 -4.61 16.65
N GLY A 360 9.39 -3.82 17.09
CA GLY A 360 10.64 -3.61 16.34
C GLY A 360 10.59 -2.48 15.28
N ALA A 361 9.57 -1.61 15.34
CA ALA A 361 9.38 -0.56 14.33
C ALA A 361 10.43 0.56 14.39
N PHE A 362 11.06 0.76 15.55
CA PHE A 362 12.01 1.85 15.80
C PHE A 362 13.40 1.33 16.14
N LYS A 363 14.41 2.17 15.89
CA LYS A 363 15.80 1.95 16.27
C LYS A 363 15.99 2.16 17.77
N GLY A 364 17.13 1.68 18.28
CA GLY A 364 17.51 1.86 19.68
C GLY A 364 17.14 0.66 20.53
N SER A 365 17.77 0.58 21.69
CA SER A 365 17.55 -0.47 22.67
C SER A 365 16.53 -0.07 23.73
N THR A 366 16.25 1.23 23.86
CA THR A 366 15.31 1.79 24.83
C THR A 366 14.27 2.68 24.14
N PRO A 367 13.05 2.81 24.70
CA PRO A 367 12.02 3.70 24.15
C PRO A 367 12.48 5.16 24.01
N SER A 368 13.31 5.66 24.92
CA SER A 368 13.85 7.03 24.88
C SER A 368 14.81 7.31 23.73
N GLU A 369 15.47 6.29 23.19
CA GLU A 369 16.28 6.40 21.96
C GLU A 369 15.40 6.32 20.70
N ALA A 370 14.25 5.65 20.81
CA ALA A 370 13.38 5.31 19.71
C ALA A 370 12.38 6.41 19.37
N PHE A 371 11.78 7.04 20.38
CA PHE A 371 10.78 8.09 20.20
C PHE A 371 10.68 9.02 21.42
N PHE A 372 10.10 10.19 21.21
CA PHE A 372 9.68 11.08 22.29
C PHE A 372 8.29 11.65 22.01
N VAL A 373 7.58 12.00 23.08
CA VAL A 373 6.29 12.69 23.03
C VAL A 373 6.34 13.83 24.03
N LYS A 374 6.07 15.05 23.58
CA LYS A 374 6.03 16.25 24.42
C LYS A 374 4.72 16.98 24.22
N CYS A 375 3.89 17.00 25.26
CA CYS A 375 2.71 17.86 25.38
C CYS A 375 2.70 18.44 26.80
N ASP A 376 3.21 19.66 26.96
CA ASP A 376 3.39 20.29 28.27
C ASP A 376 3.16 21.80 28.20
N GLY A 377 3.37 22.48 29.33
CA GLY A 377 3.19 23.93 29.45
C GLY A 377 4.24 24.77 28.72
N GLU A 378 5.39 24.18 28.32
CA GLU A 378 6.39 24.88 27.51
C GLU A 378 5.89 25.05 26.07
N LEU A 379 5.28 24.00 25.50
CA LEU A 379 4.65 24.06 24.18
C LEU A 379 3.27 24.74 24.21
N ASN A 380 2.52 24.59 25.31
CA ASN A 380 1.17 25.09 25.47
C ASN A 380 1.12 26.32 26.38
N THR A 381 1.78 27.40 25.96
CA THR A 381 1.80 28.68 26.67
C THR A 381 0.39 29.30 26.79
N PRO A 382 0.17 30.28 27.68
CA PRO A 382 -1.13 30.96 27.81
C PRO A 382 -1.68 31.48 26.48
N GLU A 383 -0.81 31.97 25.59
CA GLU A 383 -1.19 32.50 24.27
C GLU A 383 -1.70 31.39 23.35
N VAL A 384 -1.01 30.25 23.29
CA VAL A 384 -1.43 29.06 22.52
C VAL A 384 -2.78 28.55 23.03
N ARG A 385 -2.96 28.54 24.35
CA ARG A 385 -4.20 28.10 25.01
C ARG A 385 -5.36 29.06 24.74
N GLN A 386 -5.13 30.37 24.79
CA GLN A 386 -6.13 31.38 24.45
C GLN A 386 -6.54 31.31 22.97
N ALA A 387 -5.61 30.91 22.08
CA ALA A 387 -5.91 30.63 20.68
C ALA A 387 -6.67 29.30 20.46
N GLY A 388 -6.99 28.56 21.53
CA GLY A 388 -7.72 27.29 21.46
C GLY A 388 -6.91 26.12 20.89
N LYS A 389 -5.57 26.22 20.89
CA LYS A 389 -4.69 25.20 20.30
C LYS A 389 -4.07 24.33 21.38
N VAL A 390 -3.85 23.05 21.06
CA VAL A 390 -3.01 22.13 21.84
C VAL A 390 -1.89 21.65 20.93
N ILE A 391 -0.65 21.89 21.34
CA ILE A 391 0.55 21.49 20.61
C ILE A 391 1.14 20.24 21.29
N THR A 392 1.39 19.22 20.47
CA THR A 392 2.09 17.99 20.87
C THR A 392 3.19 17.73 19.86
N GLU A 393 4.42 17.64 20.32
CA GLU A 393 5.57 17.25 19.50
C GLU A 393 5.83 15.76 19.65
N VAL A 394 5.99 15.07 18.52
CA VAL A 394 6.28 13.64 18.48
C VAL A 394 7.48 13.42 17.57
N GLY A 395 8.56 12.86 18.10
CA GLY A 395 9.70 12.42 17.31
C GLY A 395 9.82 10.91 17.33
N VAL A 396 10.17 10.31 16.19
CA VAL A 396 10.33 8.85 16.04
C VAL A 396 11.57 8.53 15.21
N ALA A 397 12.21 7.40 15.48
CA ALA A 397 13.39 6.92 14.77
C ALA A 397 13.12 5.56 14.09
N PRO A 398 12.56 5.52 12.87
CA PRO A 398 12.22 4.29 12.17
C PRO A 398 13.42 3.37 11.88
N THR A 399 13.21 2.06 11.98
CA THR A 399 14.18 1.05 11.53
C THR A 399 14.26 1.04 10.00
N LYS A 400 15.46 1.23 9.43
CA LYS A 400 15.70 1.11 7.99
C LYS A 400 16.08 -0.35 7.67
N PRO A 401 15.47 -1.01 6.66
CA PRO A 401 15.87 -2.34 6.23
C PRO A 401 17.33 -2.38 5.74
N ASN A 402 18.03 -3.49 6.02
CA ASN A 402 19.38 -3.74 5.50
C ASN A 402 19.29 -4.13 4.02
N GLU A 403 19.77 -3.28 3.12
CA GLU A 403 19.68 -3.52 1.67
C GLU A 403 20.89 -4.25 1.06
N PHE A 404 22.00 -4.37 1.80
CA PHE A 404 23.18 -5.11 1.36
C PHE A 404 23.78 -5.90 2.53
N ILE A 405 23.85 -7.22 2.38
CA ILE A 405 24.67 -8.09 3.23
C ILE A 405 25.90 -8.46 2.41
N VAL A 406 27.05 -7.87 2.73
CA VAL A 406 28.33 -8.28 2.12
C VAL A 406 28.85 -9.48 2.91
N VAL A 407 28.64 -10.68 2.38
CA VAL A 407 29.28 -11.90 2.92
C VAL A 407 30.67 -12.00 2.33
N ARG A 408 31.70 -11.75 3.14
CA ARG A 408 33.10 -11.99 2.76
C ARG A 408 33.52 -13.36 3.28
N LEU A 409 33.65 -14.34 2.39
CA LEU A 409 34.27 -15.62 2.70
C LEU A 409 35.79 -15.47 2.61
N ILE A 410 36.49 -15.63 3.73
CA ILE A 410 37.95 -15.64 3.78
C ILE A 410 38.38 -17.10 3.95
N GLY A 411 38.90 -17.70 2.88
CA GLY A 411 39.54 -19.01 2.93
C GLY A 411 41.03 -18.84 3.19
N GLY A 412 41.51 -19.27 4.36
CA GLY A 412 42.93 -19.38 4.65
C GLY A 412 43.33 -20.86 4.70
N ALA A 413 44.36 -21.25 3.94
CA ALA A 413 45.09 -22.49 4.23
C ALA A 413 46.11 -22.17 5.33
N GLN A 414 46.01 -22.82 6.48
CA GLN A 414 47.13 -22.84 7.43
C GLN A 414 48.20 -23.78 6.86
N GLU A 415 49.29 -23.22 6.34
CA GLU A 415 50.54 -23.97 6.25
C GLU A 415 51.07 -24.14 7.67
N SER A 416 51.05 -25.38 8.17
CA SER A 416 51.77 -25.76 9.38
C SER A 416 53.27 -25.62 9.12
N SER A 417 53.90 -24.57 9.63
CA SER A 417 55.36 -24.50 9.72
C SER A 417 55.85 -25.50 10.75
N ALA A 418 56.24 -26.69 10.28
CA ALA A 418 57.08 -27.58 11.06
C ALA A 418 58.46 -26.93 11.18
N GLY A 419 58.81 -26.47 12.38
CA GLY A 419 60.17 -26.08 12.70
C GLY A 419 61.09 -27.30 12.58
N ALA A 420 62.00 -27.25 11.62
CA ALA A 420 63.16 -28.14 11.59
C ALA A 420 64.28 -27.48 12.38
N ALA A 421 64.42 -27.88 13.64
CA ALA A 421 65.67 -27.75 14.38
C ALA A 421 66.54 -28.96 14.02
N THR A 422 67.61 -28.72 13.26
CA THR A 422 68.98 -29.25 13.45
C THR A 422 69.89 -28.61 12.42
#